data_AF-A0A0F3QFY2-F1
#
_entry.id   AF-A0A0F3QFY2-F1
#
_cell.length_a   1.000
_cell.length_b   1.000
_cell.length_c   1.000
_cell.angle_alpha   90.00
_cell.angle_beta   90.00
_cell.angle_gamma   90.00
#
_symmetry.space_group_name_H-M   'P 1'
#
loop_
_entity.id
_entity.type
_entity.pdbx_description
1 polymer ?
#
loop_
_entity_poly.entity_id
_entity_poly.type
_entity_poly.pdbx_seq_one_letter_code
_entity_poly.pdbx_strand_id
1 'polypeptide(L)'
;MKNVILIANAGSSSLKISVFEIKDKKIKDKIYNIFLEKNDTKIVFHINKKQESITEINGDAISAMIELFESWWKNQKDLHLIATGHRIVHGGKNFNKPVLVNHKISEDLKALIPLSPLHQPYNLKVLDLFLQKYKAVHHIACFDTSFHFTNPPIAKAFGLPKKYYDKGIIRYGFHGLSYKYVSSHFKEMTKKDLSEKTIIAHLGSGSSLCAIKNGISLASSMGFSVLDGVMMGTRTGSLDPGVVLYLLDHEKMTTTEITDLLYKKSGLLGISGESSDMRTLLASNNPDAKFAVDLFVHRIVLEIGKLAAALEGLDCLIFTAGVGENSAIIREMISDKLL
;
A
#
# COMPACT_ATOMS: atom_id res chain seq x y z
N MET A 1 -20.01 20.29 19.38
CA MET A 1 -19.33 19.09 18.85
C MET A 1 -18.40 19.50 17.72
N LYS A 2 -17.20 18.91 17.64
CA LYS A 2 -16.24 19.11 16.55
C LYS A 2 -16.61 18.21 15.37
N ASN A 3 -16.70 18.77 14.17
CA ASN A 3 -16.88 17.96 12.96
C ASN A 3 -15.60 17.19 12.66
N VAL A 4 -15.73 15.89 12.40
CA VAL A 4 -14.59 15.02 12.13
C VAL A 4 -14.81 14.12 10.94
N ILE A 5 -13.71 13.78 10.26
CA ILE A 5 -13.66 12.69 9.30
C ILE A 5 -12.82 11.55 9.84
N LEU A 6 -13.21 10.32 9.48
CA LEU A 6 -12.51 9.11 9.87
C LEU A 6 -11.92 8.43 8.64
N ILE A 7 -10.62 8.15 8.65
CA ILE A 7 -9.94 7.42 7.57
C ILE A 7 -9.58 6.03 8.04
N ALA A 8 -10.08 4.99 7.36
CA ALA A 8 -9.85 3.59 7.68
C ALA A 8 -8.96 2.91 6.62
N ASN A 9 -8.03 2.09 7.10
CA ASN A 9 -7.16 1.25 6.29
C ASN A 9 -7.03 -0.13 6.97
N ALA A 10 -7.58 -1.15 6.30
CA ALA A 10 -7.57 -2.51 6.80
C ALA A 10 -6.52 -3.37 6.08
N GLY A 11 -5.85 -4.23 6.83
CA GLY A 11 -5.08 -5.37 6.34
C GLY A 11 -5.70 -6.68 6.82
N SER A 12 -5.05 -7.81 6.51
CA SER A 12 -5.53 -9.14 6.93
C SER A 12 -5.55 -9.34 8.44
N SER A 13 -4.69 -8.63 9.17
CA SER A 13 -4.49 -8.77 10.62
C SER A 13 -4.44 -7.43 11.35
N SER A 14 -4.81 -6.31 10.70
CA SER A 14 -4.80 -5.01 11.36
C SER A 14 -5.82 -4.03 10.78
N LEU A 15 -6.22 -3.07 11.60
CA LEU A 15 -7.06 -1.95 11.24
C LEU A 15 -6.42 -0.66 11.76
N LYS A 16 -6.11 0.26 10.84
CA LYS A 16 -5.63 1.60 11.13
C LYS A 16 -6.76 2.59 10.91
N ILE A 17 -7.03 3.41 11.91
CA ILE A 17 -8.01 4.49 11.83
C ILE A 17 -7.33 5.81 12.20
N SER A 18 -7.55 6.85 11.41
CA SER A 18 -7.15 8.22 11.76
C SER A 18 -8.38 9.13 11.79
N VAL A 19 -8.48 9.96 12.83
CA VAL A 19 -9.60 10.90 12.99
C VAL A 19 -9.06 12.32 12.87
N PHE A 20 -9.65 13.10 11.98
CA PHE A 20 -9.24 14.48 11.70
C PHE A 20 -10.36 15.47 12.02
N GLU A 21 -10.03 16.55 12.72
CA GLU A 21 -10.92 17.70 12.93
C GLU A 21 -11.05 18.48 11.62
N ILE A 22 -12.28 18.77 11.21
CA ILE A 22 -12.57 19.63 10.06
C ILE A 22 -13.11 20.97 10.54
N LYS A 23 -12.47 22.05 10.09
CA LYS A 23 -12.94 23.43 10.29
C LYS A 23 -12.85 24.17 8.95
N ASP A 24 -13.91 24.89 8.59
CA ASP A 24 -13.96 25.68 7.35
C ASP A 24 -13.62 24.86 6.08
N LYS A 25 -14.15 23.62 6.02
CA LYS A 25 -13.90 22.62 4.96
C LYS A 25 -12.42 22.22 4.78
N LYS A 26 -11.56 22.51 5.75
CA LYS A 26 -10.15 22.12 5.77
C LYS A 26 -9.85 21.22 6.96
N ILE A 27 -8.82 20.40 6.81
CA ILE A 27 -8.25 19.66 7.94
C ILE A 27 -7.60 20.67 8.88
N LYS A 28 -8.05 20.68 10.13
CA LYS A 28 -7.47 21.52 11.18
C LYS A 28 -6.41 20.77 11.97
N ASP A 29 -6.72 19.54 12.38
CA ASP A 29 -5.82 18.73 13.20
C ASP A 29 -6.11 17.23 13.05
N LYS A 30 -5.12 16.39 13.36
CA LYS A 30 -5.28 14.95 13.53
C LYS A 30 -5.47 14.64 15.02
N ILE A 31 -6.69 14.35 15.41
CA ILE A 31 -7.06 14.16 16.83
C ILE A 31 -6.63 12.77 17.34
N TYR A 32 -6.84 11.73 16.52
CA TYR A 32 -6.54 10.36 16.92
C TYR A 32 -5.82 9.57 15.82
N ASN A 33 -4.90 8.71 16.27
CA ASN A 33 -4.31 7.62 15.50
C ASN A 33 -4.58 6.30 16.23
N ILE A 34 -5.50 5.53 15.68
CA ILE A 34 -5.98 4.28 16.23
C ILE A 34 -5.35 3.14 15.44
N PHE A 35 -4.83 2.15 16.15
CA PHE A 35 -4.28 0.95 15.56
C PHE A 35 -4.77 -0.26 16.33
N LEU A 36 -5.45 -1.16 15.65
CA LEU A 36 -5.83 -2.47 16.16
C LEU A 36 -5.07 -3.52 15.38
N GLU A 37 -4.40 -4.42 16.07
CA GLU A 37 -3.67 -5.51 15.45
C GLU A 37 -3.98 -6.84 16.11
N LYS A 38 -4.08 -7.87 15.28
CA LYS A 38 -4.21 -9.26 15.71
C LYS A 38 -2.82 -9.81 15.99
N ASN A 39 -2.60 -10.23 17.23
CA ASN A 39 -1.45 -11.02 17.65
C ASN A 39 -1.96 -12.37 18.16
N ASP A 40 -1.76 -13.42 17.37
CA ASP A 40 -2.32 -14.76 17.59
C ASP A 40 -3.85 -14.74 17.84
N THR A 41 -4.28 -15.07 19.05
CA THR A 41 -5.69 -15.09 19.46
C THR A 41 -6.14 -13.76 20.07
N LYS A 42 -5.29 -12.73 20.11
CA LYS A 42 -5.57 -11.45 20.78
C LYS A 42 -5.64 -10.29 19.79
N ILE A 43 -6.47 -9.30 20.10
CA ILE A 43 -6.40 -7.96 19.51
C ILE A 43 -5.76 -7.04 20.51
N VAL A 44 -4.72 -6.34 20.08
CA VAL A 44 -4.12 -5.23 20.82
C VAL A 44 -4.67 -3.93 20.25
N PHE A 45 -5.24 -3.08 21.11
CA PHE A 45 -5.85 -1.81 20.71
C PHE A 45 -5.00 -0.64 21.22
N HIS A 46 -4.47 0.14 20.29
CA HIS A 46 -3.69 1.35 20.57
C HIS A 46 -4.41 2.62 20.13
N ILE A 47 -4.26 3.67 20.94
CA ILE A 47 -4.66 5.04 20.62
C ILE A 47 -3.45 5.95 20.83
N ASN A 48 -3.09 6.71 19.80
CA ASN A 48 -1.95 7.62 19.83
C ASN A 48 -0.65 6.96 20.33
N LYS A 49 -0.42 5.71 19.90
CA LYS A 49 0.69 4.81 20.29
C LYS A 49 0.64 4.27 21.72
N LYS A 50 -0.35 4.64 22.53
CA LYS A 50 -0.57 4.06 23.85
C LYS A 50 -1.47 2.82 23.72
N GLN A 51 -1.10 1.72 24.35
CA GLN A 51 -1.97 0.55 24.45
C GLN A 51 -3.12 0.86 25.42
N GLU A 52 -4.34 0.69 24.94
CA GLU A 52 -5.57 0.89 25.72
C GLU A 52 -6.12 -0.43 26.25
N SER A 53 -6.10 -1.49 25.44
CA SER A 53 -6.57 -2.81 25.86
C SER A 53 -5.96 -3.96 25.05
N ILE A 54 -6.09 -5.16 25.62
CA ILE A 54 -5.87 -6.44 24.94
C ILE A 54 -7.14 -7.27 25.12
N THR A 55 -7.64 -7.89 24.07
CA THR A 55 -8.88 -8.67 24.11
C THR A 55 -8.74 -9.95 23.29
N GLU A 56 -9.24 -11.07 23.82
CA GLU A 56 -9.28 -12.34 23.08
C GLU A 56 -10.24 -12.25 21.89
N ILE A 57 -9.87 -12.89 20.79
CA ILE A 57 -10.63 -12.95 19.55
C ILE A 57 -11.59 -14.12 19.64
N ASN A 58 -12.88 -13.81 19.66
CA ASN A 58 -13.93 -14.78 19.44
C ASN A 58 -14.47 -14.61 18.00
N GLY A 59 -14.06 -15.49 17.09
CA GLY A 59 -14.53 -15.49 15.70
C GLY A 59 -13.70 -14.61 14.76
N ASP A 60 -14.37 -13.76 13.98
CA ASP A 60 -13.70 -12.98 12.94
C ASP A 60 -12.96 -11.76 13.50
N ALA A 61 -11.66 -11.67 13.20
CA ALA A 61 -10.80 -10.62 13.73
C ALA A 61 -11.21 -9.19 13.31
N ILE A 62 -11.67 -8.99 12.07
CA ILE A 62 -12.05 -7.65 11.60
C ILE A 62 -13.33 -7.19 12.30
N SER A 63 -14.32 -8.07 12.42
CA SER A 63 -15.55 -7.77 13.15
C SER A 63 -15.24 -7.41 14.62
N ALA A 64 -14.40 -8.20 15.29
CA ALA A 64 -13.98 -7.93 16.67
C ALA A 64 -13.21 -6.61 16.82
N MET A 65 -12.29 -6.28 15.88
CA MET A 65 -11.59 -5.00 15.87
C MET A 65 -12.57 -3.82 15.74
N ILE A 66 -13.57 -3.95 14.87
CA ILE A 66 -14.60 -2.92 14.70
C ILE A 66 -15.44 -2.79 15.97
N GLU A 67 -15.84 -3.87 16.62
CA GLU A 67 -16.60 -3.80 17.87
C GLU A 67 -15.84 -3.11 19.01
N LEU A 68 -14.53 -3.39 19.13
CA LEU A 68 -13.65 -2.69 20.07
C LEU A 68 -13.55 -1.20 19.76
N PHE A 69 -13.35 -0.86 18.49
CA PHE A 69 -13.34 0.54 18.05
C PHE A 69 -14.67 1.25 18.36
N GLU A 70 -15.81 0.62 18.04
CA GLU A 70 -17.15 1.17 18.29
C GLU A 70 -17.43 1.41 19.77
N SER A 71 -16.98 0.49 20.63
CA SER A 71 -17.14 0.61 22.08
C SER A 71 -16.41 1.82 22.62
N TRP A 72 -15.21 2.10 22.10
CA TRP A 72 -14.48 3.32 22.42
C TRP A 72 -15.09 4.58 21.77
N TRP A 73 -15.52 4.47 20.50
CA TRP A 73 -16.05 5.60 19.72
C TRP A 73 -17.31 6.20 20.34
N LYS A 74 -18.20 5.38 20.91
CA LYS A 74 -19.42 5.83 21.60
C LYS A 74 -19.15 6.77 22.78
N ASN A 75 -17.96 6.73 23.36
CA ASN A 75 -17.58 7.62 24.46
C ASN A 75 -17.11 9.00 23.97
N GLN A 76 -16.87 9.19 22.67
CA GLN A 76 -16.39 10.45 22.08
C GLN A 76 -17.53 11.44 21.78
N LYS A 77 -18.30 11.80 22.82
CA LYS A 77 -19.53 12.60 22.71
C LYS A 77 -19.33 14.01 22.12
N ASP A 78 -18.11 14.54 22.19
CA ASP A 78 -17.79 15.85 21.64
C ASP A 78 -17.49 15.84 20.13
N LEU A 79 -17.46 14.67 19.49
CA LEU A 79 -17.14 14.52 18.07
C LEU A 79 -18.38 14.19 17.23
N HIS A 80 -18.51 14.87 16.09
CA HIS A 80 -19.56 14.63 15.12
C HIS A 80 -18.96 14.08 13.82
N LEU A 81 -19.19 12.80 13.54
CA LEU A 81 -18.69 12.15 12.33
C LEU A 81 -19.48 12.61 11.10
N ILE A 82 -18.83 13.31 10.17
CA ILE A 82 -19.47 13.83 8.96
C ILE A 82 -19.15 13.03 7.70
N ALA A 83 -18.01 12.33 7.66
CA ALA A 83 -17.64 11.45 6.56
C ALA A 83 -16.61 10.40 6.98
N THR A 84 -16.52 9.32 6.21
CA THR A 84 -15.44 8.35 6.33
C THR A 84 -14.72 8.17 4.98
N GLY A 85 -13.41 7.94 5.03
CA GLY A 85 -12.60 7.58 3.88
C GLY A 85 -12.04 6.17 4.06
N HIS A 86 -12.16 5.32 3.05
CA HIS A 86 -11.72 3.93 3.08
C HIS A 86 -10.65 3.73 2.03
N ARG A 87 -9.46 3.29 2.45
CA ARG A 87 -8.44 2.83 1.52
C ARG A 87 -8.89 1.50 0.91
N ILE A 88 -9.01 1.47 -0.41
CA ILE A 88 -9.27 0.28 -1.21
C ILE A 88 -8.05 0.00 -2.07
N VAL A 89 -7.50 -1.22 -2.01
CA VAL A 89 -6.30 -1.56 -2.79
C VAL A 89 -6.58 -1.47 -4.29
N HIS A 90 -7.65 -2.08 -4.79
CA HIS A 90 -7.89 -2.21 -6.23
C HIS A 90 -9.17 -1.51 -6.70
N GLY A 91 -9.03 -0.58 -7.65
CA GLY A 91 -10.13 0.14 -8.31
C GLY A 91 -10.47 -0.39 -9.72
N GLY A 92 -9.72 -1.39 -10.20
CA GLY A 92 -9.99 -2.01 -11.50
C GLY A 92 -9.80 -1.01 -12.64
N LYS A 93 -10.54 -1.21 -13.72
CA LYS A 93 -10.54 -0.29 -14.87
C LYS A 93 -11.49 0.91 -14.71
N ASN A 94 -12.33 0.90 -13.67
CA ASN A 94 -13.48 1.80 -13.60
C ASN A 94 -13.30 2.91 -12.56
N PHE A 95 -12.55 2.66 -11.49
CA PHE A 95 -12.43 3.60 -10.38
C PHE A 95 -11.11 4.38 -10.41
N ASN A 96 -11.09 5.46 -11.20
CA ASN A 96 -9.92 6.32 -11.41
C ASN A 96 -9.80 7.51 -10.45
N LYS A 97 -10.77 7.69 -9.55
CA LYS A 97 -10.80 8.76 -8.55
C LYS A 97 -11.60 8.30 -7.32
N PRO A 98 -11.48 8.98 -6.17
CA PRO A 98 -12.32 8.70 -5.02
C PRO A 98 -13.81 8.80 -5.37
N VAL A 99 -14.62 7.89 -4.82
CA VAL A 99 -16.07 7.83 -5.08
C VAL A 99 -16.87 7.77 -3.79
N LEU A 100 -18.02 8.43 -3.76
CA LEU A 100 -19.01 8.25 -2.70
C LEU A 100 -19.63 6.86 -2.85
N VAL A 101 -19.57 6.05 -1.81
CA VAL A 101 -20.02 4.66 -1.83
C VAL A 101 -21.53 4.61 -1.68
N ASN A 102 -22.16 3.88 -2.59
CA ASN A 102 -23.54 3.41 -2.51
C ASN A 102 -23.57 1.89 -2.66
N HIS A 103 -24.75 1.28 -2.62
CA HIS A 103 -24.90 -0.17 -2.76
C HIS A 103 -24.27 -0.72 -4.06
N LYS A 104 -24.52 -0.07 -5.20
CA LYS A 104 -23.97 -0.48 -6.50
C LYS A 104 -22.44 -0.45 -6.51
N ILE A 105 -21.84 0.60 -5.94
CA ILE A 105 -20.39 0.72 -5.83
C ILE A 105 -19.82 -0.36 -4.92
N SER A 106 -20.45 -0.67 -3.78
CA SER A 106 -19.97 -1.78 -2.93
C SER A 106 -19.95 -3.11 -3.70
N GLU A 107 -21.01 -3.44 -4.45
CA GLU A 107 -21.06 -4.65 -5.28
C GLU A 107 -20.01 -4.65 -6.41
N ASP A 108 -19.83 -3.51 -7.09
CA ASP A 108 -18.79 -3.37 -8.11
C ASP A 108 -17.39 -3.57 -7.54
N LEU A 109 -17.13 -3.12 -6.31
CA LEU A 109 -15.85 -3.33 -5.64
C LEU A 109 -15.65 -4.78 -5.21
N LYS A 110 -16.71 -5.49 -4.80
CA LYS A 110 -16.65 -6.93 -4.51
C LYS A 110 -16.33 -7.74 -5.75
N ALA A 111 -16.85 -7.36 -6.92
CA ALA A 111 -16.51 -8.00 -8.19
C ALA A 111 -15.01 -7.88 -8.55
N LEU A 112 -14.27 -6.95 -7.93
CA LEU A 112 -12.81 -6.80 -8.10
C LEU A 112 -11.97 -7.65 -7.14
N ILE A 113 -12.58 -8.40 -6.21
CA ILE A 113 -11.85 -9.29 -5.29
C ILE A 113 -10.86 -10.22 -6.03
N PRO A 114 -11.19 -10.83 -7.18
CA PRO A 114 -10.25 -11.68 -7.91
C PRO A 114 -8.94 -10.97 -8.34
N LEU A 115 -8.93 -9.64 -8.45
CA LEU A 115 -7.72 -8.87 -8.80
C LEU A 115 -6.79 -8.65 -7.60
N SER A 116 -7.31 -8.74 -6.37
CA SER A 116 -6.52 -8.53 -5.15
C SER A 116 -7.06 -9.35 -3.97
N PRO A 117 -7.08 -10.69 -4.08
CA PRO A 117 -7.77 -11.57 -3.12
C PRO A 117 -7.18 -11.52 -1.71
N LEU A 118 -5.90 -11.16 -1.58
CA LEU A 118 -5.21 -11.09 -0.29
C LEU A 118 -5.43 -9.78 0.48
N HIS A 119 -6.05 -8.76 -0.13
CA HIS A 119 -6.19 -7.44 0.48
C HIS A 119 -7.61 -6.87 0.36
N GLN A 120 -8.22 -6.96 -0.82
CA GLN A 120 -9.52 -6.36 -1.12
C GLN A 120 -10.63 -6.85 -0.18
N PRO A 121 -10.76 -8.16 0.16
CA PRO A 121 -11.82 -8.61 1.06
C PRO A 121 -11.80 -7.92 2.43
N TYR A 122 -10.62 -7.68 2.99
CA TYR A 122 -10.48 -7.02 4.29
C TYR A 122 -10.87 -5.53 4.23
N ASN A 123 -10.51 -4.83 3.15
CA ASN A 123 -10.94 -3.44 2.94
C ASN A 123 -12.46 -3.34 2.83
N LEU A 124 -13.07 -4.21 2.04
CA LEU A 124 -14.51 -4.19 1.79
C LEU A 124 -15.31 -4.62 3.02
N LYS A 125 -14.79 -5.55 3.82
CA LYS A 125 -15.43 -5.93 5.08
C LYS A 125 -15.53 -4.75 6.05
N VAL A 126 -14.47 -3.96 6.21
CA VAL A 126 -14.52 -2.75 7.03
C VAL A 126 -15.47 -1.72 6.45
N LEU A 127 -15.44 -1.48 5.14
CA LEU A 127 -16.37 -0.59 4.46
C LEU A 127 -17.84 -1.00 4.69
N ASP A 128 -18.16 -2.28 4.52
CA ASP A 128 -19.52 -2.81 4.70
C ASP A 128 -20.00 -2.65 6.15
N LEU A 129 -19.15 -2.91 7.14
CA LEU A 129 -19.48 -2.70 8.56
C LEU A 129 -19.74 -1.21 8.86
N PHE A 130 -18.93 -0.32 8.28
CA PHE A 130 -19.12 1.12 8.42
C PHE A 130 -20.41 1.61 7.73
N LEU A 131 -20.74 1.11 6.54
CA LEU A 131 -21.99 1.41 5.85
C LEU A 131 -23.22 1.00 6.68
N GLN A 132 -23.15 -0.14 7.37
CA GLN A 132 -24.23 -0.63 8.23
C GLN A 132 -24.40 0.22 9.50
N LYS A 133 -23.30 0.60 10.15
CA LYS A 133 -23.31 1.33 11.43
C LYS A 133 -23.57 2.82 11.26
N TYR A 134 -23.02 3.44 10.22
CA TYR A 134 -23.08 4.89 9.99
C TYR A 134 -23.88 5.24 8.75
N LYS A 135 -25.17 4.88 8.73
CA LYS A 135 -26.06 5.03 7.56
C LYS A 135 -26.26 6.47 7.10
N ALA A 136 -26.22 7.43 8.03
CA ALA A 136 -26.39 8.85 7.74
C ALA A 136 -25.08 9.56 7.33
N VAL A 137 -23.95 8.85 7.38
CA VAL A 137 -22.62 9.41 7.10
C VAL A 137 -22.22 9.09 5.66
N HIS A 138 -21.54 10.03 5.00
CA HIS A 138 -20.95 9.79 3.69
C HIS A 138 -19.70 8.91 3.78
N HIS A 139 -19.66 7.81 3.02
CA HIS A 139 -18.51 6.91 2.95
C HIS A 139 -17.83 7.06 1.59
N ILE A 140 -16.52 7.30 1.58
CA ILE A 140 -15.74 7.52 0.36
C ILE A 140 -14.73 6.39 0.19
N ALA A 141 -14.72 5.73 -0.97
CA ALA A 141 -13.70 4.77 -1.34
C ALA A 141 -12.56 5.47 -2.09
N CYS A 142 -11.32 5.26 -1.65
CA CYS A 142 -10.09 5.85 -2.20
C CYS A 142 -9.14 4.74 -2.66
N PHE A 143 -8.72 4.77 -3.93
CA PHE A 143 -8.05 3.62 -4.55
C PHE A 143 -6.54 3.81 -4.71
N ASP A 144 -5.75 2.82 -4.31
CA ASP A 144 -4.29 2.84 -4.54
C ASP A 144 -3.91 2.81 -6.03
N THR A 145 -4.78 2.27 -6.86
CA THR A 145 -4.60 2.18 -8.32
C THR A 145 -4.95 3.49 -9.05
N SER A 146 -5.70 4.40 -8.42
CA SER A 146 -6.30 5.57 -9.10
C SER A 146 -5.27 6.52 -9.71
N PHE A 147 -4.12 6.72 -9.05
CA PHE A 147 -3.09 7.66 -9.52
C PHE A 147 -2.42 7.21 -10.83
N HIS A 148 -2.41 5.91 -11.10
CA HIS A 148 -1.73 5.30 -12.25
C HIS A 148 -2.64 5.14 -13.48
N PHE A 149 -3.88 5.60 -13.39
CA PHE A 149 -4.81 5.54 -14.53
C PHE A 149 -4.29 6.31 -15.74
N THR A 150 -3.47 7.32 -15.52
CA THR A 150 -2.87 8.14 -16.57
C THR A 150 -1.74 7.47 -17.33
N ASN A 151 -1.22 6.33 -16.85
CA ASN A 151 -0.16 5.62 -17.57
C ASN A 151 -0.67 5.23 -18.98
N PRO A 152 0.13 5.45 -20.03
CA PRO A 152 -0.27 5.14 -21.40
C PRO A 152 -0.41 3.61 -21.61
N PRO A 153 -1.18 3.16 -22.60
CA PRO A 153 -1.36 1.73 -22.89
C PRO A 153 -0.06 0.94 -23.01
N ILE A 154 0.98 1.53 -23.63
CA ILE A 154 2.28 0.90 -23.80
C ILE A 154 2.98 0.63 -22.46
N ALA A 155 2.79 1.50 -21.46
CA ALA A 155 3.33 1.32 -20.11
C ALA A 155 2.49 0.35 -19.27
N LYS A 156 1.27 -0.01 -19.72
CA LYS A 156 0.35 -0.92 -19.02
C LYS A 156 0.33 -2.33 -19.59
N ALA A 157 0.62 -2.50 -20.87
CA ALA A 157 0.53 -3.79 -21.53
C ALA A 157 1.61 -4.77 -21.02
N PHE A 158 1.23 -6.04 -20.91
CA PHE A 158 2.18 -7.14 -20.88
C PHE A 158 2.36 -7.69 -22.30
N GLY A 159 3.49 -8.35 -22.57
CA GLY A 159 3.74 -9.09 -23.80
C GLY A 159 2.91 -10.38 -23.92
N LEU A 160 1.62 -10.32 -23.58
CA LEU A 160 0.66 -11.42 -23.64
C LEU A 160 -0.26 -11.24 -24.87
N PRO A 161 -0.92 -12.33 -25.35
CA PRO A 161 -1.93 -12.23 -26.38
C PRO A 161 -2.99 -11.16 -26.05
N LYS A 162 -3.38 -10.34 -27.05
CA LYS A 162 -4.27 -9.18 -26.87
C LYS A 162 -5.55 -9.45 -26.09
N LYS A 163 -6.12 -10.66 -26.22
CA LYS A 163 -7.31 -11.09 -25.45
C LYS A 163 -7.19 -10.90 -23.94
N TYR A 164 -5.98 -10.99 -23.38
CA TYR A 164 -5.74 -10.80 -21.93
C TYR A 164 -5.72 -9.32 -21.55
N TYR A 165 -5.12 -8.47 -22.39
CA TYR A 165 -5.18 -7.02 -22.23
C TYR A 165 -6.62 -6.51 -22.25
N ASP A 166 -7.42 -6.99 -23.21
CA ASP A 166 -8.83 -6.65 -23.35
C ASP A 166 -9.64 -7.07 -22.10
N LYS A 167 -9.33 -8.25 -21.54
CA LYS A 167 -9.87 -8.74 -20.26
C LYS A 167 -9.36 -7.98 -19.02
N GLY A 168 -8.34 -7.15 -19.15
CA GLY A 168 -7.81 -6.32 -18.06
C GLY A 168 -6.66 -6.90 -17.27
N ILE A 169 -5.92 -7.83 -17.87
CA ILE A 169 -4.60 -8.23 -17.39
C ILE A 169 -3.59 -7.19 -17.91
N ILE A 170 -3.41 -6.14 -17.10
CA ILE A 170 -2.55 -4.99 -17.38
C ILE A 170 -1.83 -4.57 -16.09
N ARG A 171 -0.81 -3.71 -16.21
CA ARG A 171 -0.23 -3.03 -15.04
C ARG A 171 -1.20 -1.99 -14.50
N TYR A 172 -1.57 -2.13 -13.23
CA TYR A 172 -2.43 -1.18 -12.53
C TYR A 172 -1.61 -0.19 -11.69
N GLY A 173 -0.51 -0.63 -11.08
CA GLY A 173 0.25 0.17 -10.11
C GLY A 173 -0.50 0.34 -8.79
N PHE A 174 0.24 0.53 -7.69
CA PHE A 174 -0.33 0.71 -6.34
C PHE A 174 0.47 1.77 -5.58
N HIS A 175 0.09 2.02 -4.32
CA HIS A 175 0.58 3.16 -3.54
C HIS A 175 0.24 4.54 -4.17
N GLY A 176 -0.72 4.59 -5.08
CA GLY A 176 -1.15 5.82 -5.74
C GLY A 176 -1.65 6.90 -4.79
N LEU A 177 -2.25 6.53 -3.65
CA LEU A 177 -2.61 7.51 -2.62
C LEU A 177 -1.37 8.19 -2.01
N SER A 178 -0.27 7.45 -1.82
CA SER A 178 1.00 7.99 -1.34
C SER A 178 1.66 8.88 -2.41
N TYR A 179 1.76 8.41 -3.65
CA TYR A 179 2.34 9.20 -4.73
C TYR A 179 1.56 10.50 -4.97
N LYS A 180 0.23 10.43 -4.94
CA LYS A 180 -0.62 11.61 -5.06
C LYS A 180 -0.38 12.59 -3.92
N TYR A 181 -0.26 12.10 -2.68
CA TYR A 181 0.03 12.95 -1.52
C TYR A 181 1.38 13.64 -1.65
N VAL A 182 2.45 12.88 -1.90
CA VAL A 182 3.82 13.41 -1.98
C VAL A 182 3.94 14.42 -3.12
N SER A 183 3.42 14.10 -4.30
CA SER A 183 3.46 15.01 -5.46
C SER A 183 2.66 16.29 -5.21
N SER A 184 1.46 16.20 -4.63
CA SER A 184 0.60 17.39 -4.42
C SER A 184 1.07 18.29 -3.28
N HIS A 185 1.78 17.76 -2.28
CA HIS A 185 2.29 18.53 -1.13
C HIS A 185 3.76 18.91 -1.27
N PHE A 186 4.44 18.50 -2.34
CA PHE A 186 5.86 18.76 -2.55
C PHE A 186 6.23 20.24 -2.39
N LYS A 187 5.44 21.14 -2.99
CA LYS A 187 5.64 22.59 -2.90
C LYS A 187 5.50 23.13 -1.49
N GLU A 188 4.50 22.64 -0.75
CA GLU A 188 4.29 23.04 0.64
C GLU A 188 5.47 22.62 1.53
N MET A 189 5.96 21.38 1.32
CA MET A 189 7.02 20.76 2.10
C MET A 189 8.42 21.31 1.80
N THR A 190 8.73 21.57 0.52
CA THR A 190 10.09 21.90 0.08
C THR A 190 10.29 23.35 -0.34
N LYS A 191 9.18 24.11 -0.47
CA LYS A 191 9.15 25.46 -1.07
C LYS A 191 9.64 25.52 -2.53
N LYS A 192 9.69 24.38 -3.22
CA LYS A 192 10.06 24.24 -4.63
C LYS A 192 8.93 23.60 -5.43
N ASP A 193 8.82 23.94 -6.71
CA ASP A 193 7.92 23.22 -7.60
C ASP A 193 8.48 21.81 -7.88
N LEU A 194 7.58 20.85 -8.08
CA LEU A 194 7.96 19.48 -8.43
C LEU A 194 8.60 19.49 -9.82
N SER A 195 9.79 18.91 -9.95
CA SER A 195 10.47 18.81 -11.25
C SER A 195 9.64 18.01 -12.25
N GLU A 196 9.79 18.35 -13.55
CA GLU A 196 9.04 17.71 -14.63
C GLU A 196 9.21 16.19 -14.60
N LYS A 197 10.45 15.69 -14.56
CA LYS A 197 10.75 14.25 -14.53
C LYS A 197 11.14 13.83 -13.12
N THR A 198 10.17 13.31 -12.39
CA THR A 198 10.35 12.87 -11.00
C THR A 198 10.15 11.37 -10.87
N ILE A 199 11.03 10.71 -10.13
CA ILE A 199 10.77 9.36 -9.60
C ILE A 199 10.50 9.47 -8.10
N ILE A 200 9.41 8.87 -7.64
CA ILE A 200 9.14 8.69 -6.22
C ILE A 200 9.36 7.22 -5.85
N ALA A 201 10.28 6.96 -4.93
CA ALA A 201 10.52 5.69 -4.29
C ALA A 201 9.76 5.61 -2.95
N HIS A 202 8.64 4.91 -2.97
CA HIS A 202 7.88 4.56 -1.77
C HIS A 202 8.49 3.29 -1.18
N LEU A 203 9.33 3.43 -0.15
CA LEU A 203 10.07 2.31 0.42
C LEU A 203 9.55 1.98 1.82
N GLY A 204 8.92 0.81 1.96
CA GLY A 204 8.34 0.31 3.19
C GLY A 204 8.28 -1.22 3.18
N SER A 205 7.42 -1.81 4.03
CA SER A 205 7.22 -3.27 4.03
C SER A 205 6.71 -3.79 2.69
N GLY A 206 5.83 -3.02 2.03
CA GLY A 206 5.64 -3.03 0.59
C GLY A 206 6.40 -1.85 -0.02
N SER A 207 7.14 -2.09 -1.10
CA SER A 207 7.95 -1.07 -1.76
C SER A 207 7.61 -0.96 -3.24
N SER A 208 7.54 0.26 -3.76
CA SER A 208 7.32 0.50 -5.18
C SER A 208 7.90 1.84 -5.62
N LEU A 209 8.11 1.99 -6.91
CA LEU A 209 8.54 3.23 -7.55
C LEU A 209 7.49 3.69 -8.57
N CYS A 210 7.45 5.01 -8.78
CA CYS A 210 6.58 5.64 -9.75
C CYS A 210 7.35 6.72 -10.51
N ALA A 211 7.37 6.61 -11.83
CA ALA A 211 7.78 7.67 -12.73
C ALA A 211 6.61 8.65 -12.90
N ILE A 212 6.89 9.92 -12.68
CA ILE A 212 5.94 11.02 -12.75
C ILE A 212 6.49 12.06 -13.73
N LYS A 213 5.69 12.39 -14.76
CA LYS A 213 5.97 13.45 -15.72
C LYS A 213 4.93 14.55 -15.57
N ASN A 214 5.35 15.79 -15.30
CA ASN A 214 4.46 16.93 -15.09
C ASN A 214 3.38 16.67 -14.02
N GLY A 215 3.76 16.04 -12.90
CA GLY A 215 2.86 15.70 -11.79
C GLY A 215 1.88 14.54 -12.08
N ILE A 216 1.97 13.92 -13.26
CA ILE A 216 1.10 12.82 -13.69
C ILE A 216 1.89 11.50 -13.71
N SER A 217 1.28 10.41 -13.22
CA SER A 217 1.91 9.08 -13.29
C SER A 217 2.08 8.64 -14.73
N LEU A 218 3.30 8.21 -15.08
CA LEU A 218 3.67 7.72 -16.41
C LEU A 218 3.94 6.21 -16.38
N ALA A 219 4.65 5.73 -15.38
CA ALA A 219 4.95 4.31 -15.18
C ALA A 219 5.09 3.97 -13.69
N SER A 220 4.85 2.72 -13.33
CA SER A 220 5.01 2.21 -11.96
C SER A 220 5.74 0.87 -11.97
N SER A 221 6.54 0.62 -10.95
CA SER A 221 7.23 -0.67 -10.78
C SER A 221 6.25 -1.81 -10.49
N MET A 222 5.17 -1.55 -9.76
CA MET A 222 4.16 -2.56 -9.51
C MET A 222 3.27 -2.75 -10.75
N GLY A 223 3.04 -4.01 -11.09
CA GLY A 223 2.31 -4.43 -12.28
C GLY A 223 0.84 -4.71 -12.00
N PHE A 224 0.42 -5.95 -12.32
CA PHE A 224 -0.95 -6.43 -12.16
C PHE A 224 -1.34 -6.56 -10.69
N SER A 225 -0.39 -6.96 -9.84
CA SER A 225 -0.57 -7.15 -8.41
C SER A 225 0.51 -6.41 -7.62
N VAL A 226 0.34 -6.35 -6.29
CA VAL A 226 1.31 -5.78 -5.34
C VAL A 226 2.57 -6.65 -5.14
N LEU A 227 2.73 -7.72 -5.92
CA LEU A 227 3.89 -8.62 -5.88
C LEU A 227 5.01 -8.17 -6.83
N ASP A 228 4.66 -7.60 -7.98
CA ASP A 228 5.62 -7.18 -9.01
C ASP A 228 6.39 -5.90 -8.61
N GLY A 229 7.51 -5.64 -9.28
CA GLY A 229 8.38 -4.48 -9.03
C GLY A 229 9.63 -4.84 -8.22
N VAL A 230 9.96 -4.02 -7.23
CA VAL A 230 11.18 -4.21 -6.42
C VAL A 230 10.97 -5.27 -5.33
N MET A 231 12.07 -5.86 -4.86
CA MET A 231 12.06 -6.73 -3.69
C MET A 231 11.52 -5.97 -2.46
N MET A 232 10.77 -6.65 -1.59
CA MET A 232 10.11 -6.02 -0.43
C MET A 232 10.43 -6.79 0.87
N GLY A 233 9.74 -6.49 1.97
CA GLY A 233 9.99 -7.15 3.26
C GLY A 233 9.80 -8.67 3.21
N THR A 234 8.67 -9.13 2.67
CA THR A 234 8.31 -10.55 2.60
C THR A 234 7.97 -11.02 1.19
N ARG A 235 8.06 -10.13 0.20
CA ARG A 235 7.63 -10.36 -1.18
C ARG A 235 8.82 -10.38 -2.12
N THR A 236 8.78 -11.27 -3.11
CA THR A 236 9.86 -11.43 -4.09
C THR A 236 10.17 -10.16 -4.87
N GLY A 237 9.15 -9.38 -5.21
CA GLY A 237 9.25 -8.44 -6.33
C GLY A 237 9.15 -9.18 -7.67
N SER A 238 9.60 -8.52 -8.73
CA SER A 238 9.71 -9.08 -10.08
C SER A 238 10.52 -10.37 -10.06
N LEU A 239 9.93 -11.44 -10.60
CA LEU A 239 10.52 -12.76 -10.73
C LEU A 239 10.29 -13.29 -12.14
N ASP A 240 11.25 -14.05 -12.66
CA ASP A 240 11.09 -14.75 -13.93
C ASP A 240 9.93 -15.76 -13.83
N PRO A 241 8.91 -15.69 -14.73
CA PRO A 241 7.82 -16.67 -14.77
C PRO A 241 8.29 -18.12 -14.88
N GLY A 242 9.45 -18.38 -15.50
CA GLY A 242 10.05 -19.72 -15.57
C GLY A 242 10.37 -20.32 -14.20
N VAL A 243 10.70 -19.49 -13.20
CA VAL A 243 10.88 -19.94 -11.81
C VAL A 243 9.56 -20.43 -11.22
N VAL A 244 8.45 -19.73 -11.50
CA VAL A 244 7.13 -20.15 -11.02
C VAL A 244 6.72 -21.49 -11.63
N LEU A 245 6.99 -21.69 -12.92
CA LEU A 245 6.76 -22.97 -13.61
C LEU A 245 7.63 -24.09 -13.01
N TYR A 246 8.90 -23.81 -12.72
CA TYR A 246 9.78 -24.77 -12.06
C TYR A 246 9.23 -25.21 -10.69
N LEU A 247 8.77 -24.27 -9.85
CA LEU A 247 8.20 -24.59 -8.54
C LEU A 247 6.92 -25.44 -8.64
N LEU A 248 6.08 -25.20 -9.64
CA LEU A 248 4.89 -26.01 -9.89
C LEU A 248 5.26 -27.41 -10.38
N ASP A 249 6.08 -27.49 -11.42
CA ASP A 249 6.27 -28.71 -12.19
C ASP A 249 7.33 -29.63 -11.58
N HIS A 250 8.37 -29.07 -10.95
CA HIS A 250 9.49 -29.83 -10.40
C HIS A 250 9.39 -29.96 -8.88
N GLU A 251 9.22 -28.84 -8.16
CA GLU A 251 9.05 -28.87 -6.69
C GLU A 251 7.65 -29.32 -6.26
N LYS A 252 6.73 -29.55 -7.22
CA LYS A 252 5.36 -30.02 -7.00
C LYS A 252 4.56 -29.16 -6.02
N MET A 253 4.92 -27.89 -5.90
CA MET A 253 4.21 -26.96 -5.03
C MET A 253 2.84 -26.64 -5.63
N THR A 254 1.84 -26.54 -4.76
CA THR A 254 0.52 -26.06 -5.13
C THR A 254 0.53 -24.55 -5.36
N THR A 255 -0.50 -24.02 -6.06
CA THR A 255 -0.67 -22.58 -6.24
C THR A 255 -0.78 -21.82 -4.91
N THR A 256 -1.33 -22.46 -3.87
CA THR A 256 -1.43 -21.89 -2.52
C THR A 256 -0.06 -21.78 -1.86
N GLU A 257 0.76 -22.83 -1.94
CA GLU A 257 2.12 -22.82 -1.39
C GLU A 257 3.01 -21.82 -2.11
N ILE A 258 2.90 -21.72 -3.43
CA ILE A 258 3.63 -20.70 -4.20
C ILE A 258 3.14 -19.30 -3.83
N THR A 259 1.83 -19.09 -3.67
CA THR A 259 1.30 -17.80 -3.24
C THR A 259 1.86 -17.42 -1.86
N ASP A 260 1.89 -18.35 -0.91
CA ASP A 260 2.46 -18.11 0.42
C ASP A 260 3.97 -17.84 0.36
N LEU A 261 4.71 -18.60 -0.45
CA LEU A 261 6.13 -18.38 -0.71
C LEU A 261 6.37 -16.95 -1.22
N LEU A 262 5.69 -16.56 -2.29
CA LEU A 262 5.93 -15.31 -2.99
C LEU A 262 5.48 -14.09 -2.18
N TYR A 263 4.42 -14.19 -1.37
CA TYR A 263 3.88 -13.06 -0.61
C TYR A 263 4.40 -12.94 0.83
N LYS A 264 4.79 -14.04 1.48
CA LYS A 264 5.07 -14.07 2.92
C LYS A 264 6.44 -14.62 3.30
N LYS A 265 7.06 -15.46 2.49
CA LYS A 265 8.33 -16.14 2.83
C LYS A 265 9.51 -15.72 1.95
N SER A 266 9.36 -14.67 1.16
CA SER A 266 10.36 -14.18 0.22
C SER A 266 10.93 -12.83 0.64
N GLY A 267 11.60 -12.13 -0.27
CA GLY A 267 12.07 -10.76 -0.05
C GLY A 267 13.22 -10.70 0.96
N LEU A 268 13.30 -9.59 1.70
CA LEU A 268 14.29 -9.40 2.76
C LEU A 268 14.30 -10.59 3.74
N LEU A 269 13.12 -11.03 4.20
CA LEU A 269 12.98 -12.17 5.10
C LEU A 269 13.53 -13.46 4.51
N GLY A 270 13.11 -13.79 3.29
CA GLY A 270 13.49 -15.06 2.66
C GLY A 270 14.98 -15.16 2.34
N ILE A 271 15.60 -14.05 1.96
CA ILE A 271 17.03 -14.01 1.62
C ILE A 271 17.91 -13.92 2.87
N SER A 272 17.50 -13.12 3.88
CA SER A 272 18.30 -12.98 5.08
C SER A 272 18.16 -14.15 6.06
N GLY A 273 17.05 -14.91 5.97
CA GLY A 273 16.67 -15.94 6.94
C GLY A 273 16.37 -15.41 8.35
N GLU A 274 16.28 -14.08 8.51
CA GLU A 274 16.32 -13.42 9.83
C GLU A 274 15.10 -12.52 10.05
N SER A 275 14.90 -11.50 9.20
CA SER A 275 13.88 -10.48 9.43
C SER A 275 13.44 -9.80 8.14
N SER A 276 12.20 -9.32 8.12
CA SER A 276 11.70 -8.41 7.09
C SER A 276 11.93 -6.92 7.45
N ASP A 277 12.42 -6.62 8.65
CA ASP A 277 12.66 -5.26 9.14
C ASP A 277 14.07 -4.80 8.77
N MET A 278 14.14 -3.73 7.97
CA MET A 278 15.41 -3.16 7.50
C MET A 278 16.34 -2.72 8.64
N ARG A 279 15.80 -2.24 9.77
CA ARG A 279 16.62 -1.80 10.91
C ARG A 279 17.32 -2.99 11.56
N THR A 280 16.62 -4.11 11.70
CA THR A 280 17.20 -5.35 12.20
C THR A 280 18.33 -5.82 11.28
N LEU A 281 18.09 -5.85 9.97
CA LEU A 281 19.10 -6.32 9.01
C LEU A 281 20.34 -5.43 8.95
N LEU A 282 20.18 -4.10 9.01
CA LEU A 282 21.32 -3.17 9.04
C LEU A 282 22.16 -3.28 10.32
N ALA A 283 21.57 -3.74 11.43
CA ALA A 283 22.27 -3.96 12.69
C ALA A 283 22.84 -5.38 12.82
N SER A 284 22.53 -6.28 11.89
CA SER A 284 22.95 -7.68 11.92
C SER A 284 24.38 -7.84 11.40
N ASN A 285 25.14 -8.72 12.03
CA ASN A 285 26.46 -9.16 11.55
C ASN A 285 26.37 -10.38 10.63
N ASN A 286 25.16 -10.87 10.33
CA ASN A 286 24.94 -12.01 9.44
C ASN A 286 25.27 -11.63 7.98
N PRO A 287 26.17 -12.36 7.28
CA PRO A 287 26.46 -12.14 5.87
C PRO A 287 25.21 -12.17 4.97
N ASP A 288 24.23 -13.02 5.28
CA ASP A 288 22.99 -13.13 4.50
C ASP A 288 22.09 -11.91 4.71
N ALA A 289 22.12 -11.28 5.90
CA ALA A 289 21.42 -10.01 6.13
C ALA A 289 22.04 -8.88 5.30
N LYS A 290 23.37 -8.80 5.26
CA LYS A 290 24.07 -7.84 4.38
C LYS A 290 23.72 -8.09 2.91
N PHE A 291 23.77 -9.33 2.46
CA PHE A 291 23.41 -9.69 1.08
C PHE A 291 21.95 -9.34 0.74
N ALA A 292 21.01 -9.59 1.66
CA ALA A 292 19.61 -9.21 1.48
C ALA A 292 19.43 -7.69 1.31
N VAL A 293 20.14 -6.89 2.10
CA VAL A 293 20.14 -5.42 1.98
C VAL A 293 20.76 -4.97 0.65
N ASP A 294 21.91 -5.53 0.27
CA ASP A 294 22.57 -5.21 -1.01
C ASP A 294 21.68 -5.57 -2.20
N LEU A 295 21.02 -6.72 -2.16
CA LEU A 295 20.05 -7.14 -3.19
C LEU A 295 18.84 -6.20 -3.24
N PHE A 296 18.31 -5.75 -2.10
CA PHE A 296 17.22 -4.78 -2.04
C PHE A 296 17.59 -3.46 -2.71
N VAL A 297 18.75 -2.90 -2.36
CA VAL A 297 19.29 -1.69 -2.98
C VAL A 297 19.49 -1.90 -4.48
N HIS A 298 20.12 -3.00 -4.88
CA HIS A 298 20.37 -3.31 -6.28
C HIS A 298 19.07 -3.36 -7.11
N ARG A 299 18.02 -4.03 -6.60
CA ARG A 299 16.72 -4.10 -7.28
C ARG A 299 16.08 -2.72 -7.43
N ILE A 300 16.21 -1.84 -6.44
CA ILE A 300 15.69 -0.48 -6.51
C ILE A 300 16.47 0.34 -7.55
N VAL A 301 17.79 0.29 -7.55
CA VAL A 301 18.64 1.04 -8.51
C VAL A 301 18.31 0.65 -9.95
N LEU A 302 18.19 -0.65 -10.24
CA LEU A 302 17.79 -1.10 -11.57
C LEU A 302 16.39 -0.61 -11.96
N GLU A 303 15.46 -0.59 -11.01
CA GLU A 303 14.11 -0.09 -11.26
C GLU A 303 14.08 1.44 -11.50
N ILE A 304 14.92 2.20 -10.79
CA ILE A 304 15.12 3.64 -11.07
C ILE A 304 15.62 3.82 -12.50
N GLY A 305 16.62 3.04 -12.94
CA GLY A 305 17.13 3.10 -14.32
C GLY A 305 16.05 2.85 -15.37
N LYS A 306 15.20 1.81 -15.18
CA LYS A 306 14.06 1.54 -16.08
C LYS A 306 13.06 2.70 -16.12
N LEU A 307 12.72 3.26 -14.97
CA LEU A 307 11.76 4.36 -14.86
C LEU A 307 12.32 5.68 -15.40
N ALA A 308 13.62 5.93 -15.23
CA ALA A 308 14.31 7.06 -15.83
C ALA A 308 14.34 6.95 -17.36
N ALA A 309 14.55 5.74 -17.90
CA ALA A 309 14.42 5.49 -19.33
C ALA A 309 12.98 5.77 -19.82
N ALA A 310 11.96 5.35 -19.07
CA ALA A 310 10.56 5.66 -19.39
C ALA A 310 10.23 7.17 -19.34
N LEU A 311 10.93 7.94 -18.49
CA LEU A 311 10.83 9.40 -18.41
C LEU A 311 11.69 10.14 -19.43
N GLU A 312 12.59 9.43 -20.12
CA GLU A 312 13.65 9.99 -20.96
C GLU A 312 14.54 10.97 -20.16
N GLY A 313 14.90 10.60 -18.93
CA GLY A 313 15.70 11.39 -18.01
C GLY A 313 15.17 11.37 -16.57
N LEU A 314 15.87 12.03 -15.67
CA LEU A 314 15.49 12.12 -14.26
C LEU A 314 16.00 13.44 -13.68
N ASP A 315 15.09 14.28 -13.19
CA ASP A 315 15.41 15.58 -12.58
C ASP A 315 15.33 15.53 -11.05
N CYS A 316 14.51 14.63 -10.51
CA CYS A 316 14.25 14.54 -9.08
C CYS A 316 13.98 13.09 -8.65
N LEU A 317 14.70 12.63 -7.62
CA LEU A 317 14.42 11.39 -6.91
C LEU A 317 13.91 11.70 -5.50
N ILE A 318 12.75 11.18 -5.14
CA ILE A 318 12.12 11.41 -3.83
C ILE A 318 11.99 10.07 -3.11
N PHE A 319 12.38 10.02 -1.84
CA PHE A 319 12.17 8.88 -0.96
C PHE A 319 11.04 9.17 0.03
N THR A 320 10.14 8.20 0.24
CA THR A 320 9.03 8.30 1.19
C THR A 320 8.74 6.93 1.82
N ALA A 321 7.77 6.88 2.76
CA ALA A 321 7.35 5.72 3.53
C ALA A 321 8.40 5.25 4.54
N GLY A 322 8.09 4.17 5.26
CA GLY A 322 8.81 3.78 6.48
C GLY A 322 10.34 3.66 6.31
N VAL A 323 10.82 2.92 5.31
CA VAL A 323 12.25 2.79 5.04
C VAL A 323 12.79 4.06 4.38
N GLY A 324 12.08 4.62 3.40
CA GLY A 324 12.54 5.78 2.64
C GLY A 324 12.72 7.03 3.49
N GLU A 325 11.88 7.24 4.50
CA GLU A 325 11.97 8.38 5.43
C GLU A 325 13.01 8.14 6.53
N ASN A 326 13.07 6.94 7.09
CA ASN A 326 13.81 6.70 8.33
C ASN A 326 15.20 6.09 8.15
N SER A 327 15.56 5.58 6.96
CA SER A 327 16.88 4.98 6.73
C SER A 327 17.74 5.84 5.79
N ALA A 328 18.57 6.70 6.38
CA ALA A 328 19.55 7.49 5.64
C ALA A 328 20.54 6.61 4.87
N ILE A 329 21.01 5.53 5.51
CA ILE A 329 21.95 4.56 4.93
C ILE A 329 21.39 3.97 3.63
N ILE A 330 20.11 3.56 3.61
CA ILE A 330 19.52 2.99 2.39
C ILE A 330 19.41 4.04 1.28
N ARG A 331 19.07 5.29 1.62
CA ARG A 331 19.04 6.37 0.62
C ARG A 331 20.43 6.63 0.04
N GLU A 332 21.46 6.63 0.87
CA GLU A 332 22.87 6.80 0.47
C GLU A 332 23.32 5.65 -0.44
N MET A 333 23.15 4.39 0.00
CA MET A 333 23.50 3.20 -0.80
C MET A 333 22.82 3.16 -2.19
N ILE A 334 21.59 3.68 -2.30
CA ILE A 334 20.90 3.80 -3.59
C ILE A 334 21.49 4.96 -4.40
N SER A 335 21.66 6.13 -3.79
CA SER A 335 22.10 7.34 -4.49
C SER A 335 23.54 7.21 -5.02
N ASP A 336 24.42 6.55 -4.28
CA ASP A 336 25.82 6.31 -4.67
C ASP A 336 25.97 5.43 -5.92
N LYS A 337 24.91 4.68 -6.29
CA LYS A 337 24.90 3.84 -7.49
C LYS A 337 24.25 4.51 -8.70
N LEU A 338 23.75 5.74 -8.55
CA LEU A 338 23.07 6.52 -9.59
C LEU A 338 23.93 7.67 -10.14
N LEU A 339 25.06 7.95 -9.48
CA LEU A 339 26.09 8.93 -9.87
C LEU A 339 27.19 8.24 -10.70
#